data_AF-A0AAJ6NF32-F1
#
_entry.id   AF-A0AAJ6NF32-F1
#
_cell.length_a   1.000
_cell.length_b   1.000
_cell.length_c   1.000
_cell.angle_alpha   90.00
_cell.angle_beta   90.00
_cell.angle_gamma   90.00
#
_symmetry.space_group_name_H-M   'P 1'
#
loop_
_entity.id
_entity.type
_entity.pdbx_description
1 polymer ?
#
loop_
_entity_poly.entity_id
_entity_poly.type
_entity_poly.pdbx_seq_one_letter_code
_entity_poly.pdbx_strand_id
1 'polypeptide(L)' 'MKKFTETQLEQAIIELLAQENILHLHGGDISRKSDEVLMLDVFREFLQKSYRLQGITDSEINALFAS' A
#
# COMPACT_ATOMS: atom_id res chain seq x y z
N MET A 1 -14.19 31.69 13.31
CA MET A 1 -13.77 30.31 13.64
C MET A 1 -12.78 29.86 12.59
N LYS A 2 -11.52 29.58 12.96
CA LYS A 2 -10.57 28.92 12.03
C LYS A 2 -11.13 27.51 11.78
N LYS A 3 -11.61 27.27 10.56
CA LYS A 3 -12.08 25.95 10.17
C LYS A 3 -10.87 25.03 10.16
N PHE A 4 -10.97 23.91 10.85
CA PHE A 4 -10.00 22.84 10.71
C PHE A 4 -10.12 22.32 9.28
N THR A 5 -9.05 22.46 8.50
CA THR A 5 -9.03 22.03 7.10
C THR A 5 -8.49 20.61 7.01
N GLU A 6 -8.80 19.91 5.93
CA GLU A 6 -8.24 18.58 5.65
C GLU A 6 -6.70 18.60 5.71
N THR A 7 -6.06 19.65 5.19
CA THR A 7 -4.61 19.86 5.31
C THR A 7 -4.12 19.97 6.76
N GLN A 8 -4.89 20.60 7.65
CA GLN A 8 -4.51 20.69 9.07
C GLN A 8 -4.70 19.35 9.79
N LEU A 9 -5.70 18.55 9.38
CA LEU A 9 -5.90 17.19 9.87
C LEU A 9 -4.75 16.28 9.44
N GLU A 10 -4.41 16.30 8.16
CA GLU A 10 -3.34 15.51 7.57
C GLU A 10 -2.00 15.81 8.26
N GLN A 11 -1.68 17.09 8.45
CA GLN A 11 -0.46 17.51 9.15
C GLN A 11 -0.40 16.98 10.60
N ALA A 12 -1.50 17.07 11.34
CA ALA A 12 -1.57 16.54 12.70
C ALA A 12 -1.40 15.01 12.76
N ILE A 13 -1.93 14.29 11.78
CA ILE A 13 -1.74 12.83 11.66
C ILE A 13 -0.29 12.49 11.34
N ILE A 14 0.36 13.21 10.41
CA ILE A 14 1.77 13.03 10.06
C ILE A 14 2.66 13.21 11.29
N GLU A 15 2.41 14.24 12.10
CA GLU A 15 3.17 14.51 13.32
C GLU A 15 3.02 13.40 14.36
N LEU A 16 1.80 12.87 14.55
CA LEU A 16 1.55 11.73 15.45
C LEU A 16 2.27 10.45 14.97
N LEU A 17 2.23 10.16 13.67
CA LEU A 17 2.90 8.98 13.11
C LEU A 17 4.43 9.08 13.19
N ALA A 18 4.99 10.28 13.05
CA ALA A 18 6.42 10.52 13.20
C ALA A 18 6.93 10.17 14.61
N GLN A 19 6.10 10.34 15.65
CA GLN A 19 6.44 9.94 17.02
C GLN A 19 6.56 8.43 17.18
N GLU A 20 5.85 7.66 16.37
CA GLU A 20 5.90 6.19 16.33
C GLU A 20 6.97 5.67 15.35
N ASN A 21 7.90 6.53 14.89
CA ASN A 21 8.89 6.25 13.85
C ASN A 21 8.31 5.83 12.50
N ILE A 22 7.06 6.23 12.20
CA ILE A 22 6.44 6.02 10.90
C ILE A 22 6.68 7.27 10.04
N LEU A 23 7.57 7.15 9.05
CA LEU A 23 7.91 8.25 8.15
C LEU A 23 6.78 8.52 7.16
N HIS A 24 6.36 9.78 7.08
CA HIS A 24 5.51 10.24 5.99
C HIS A 24 6.36 10.46 4.73
N LEU A 25 6.02 9.76 3.65
CA LEU A 25 6.61 9.94 2.33
C LEU A 25 5.55 10.48 1.38
N HIS A 26 5.79 11.67 0.84
CA HIS A 26 4.87 12.26 -0.11
C HIS A 26 4.86 11.45 -1.41
N GLY A 27 3.66 11.09 -1.87
CA GLY A 27 3.49 10.17 -2.99
C GLY A 27 4.15 10.61 -4.31
N GLY A 28 4.40 11.91 -4.49
CA GLY A 28 5.11 12.48 -5.64
C GLY A 28 6.64 12.45 -5.54
N ASP A 29 7.19 12.32 -4.32
CA ASP A 29 8.64 12.15 -4.10
C ASP A 29 9.04 10.67 -4.20
N ILE A 30 8.05 9.77 -4.17
CA ILE A 30 8.23 8.35 -4.46
C ILE A 30 8.38 8.21 -5.97
N SER A 31 9.61 8.02 -6.43
CA SER A 31 9.91 7.62 -7.81
C SER A 31 9.34 6.23 -8.09
N ARG A 32 8.07 6.17 -8.49
CA ARG A 32 7.41 4.93 -8.92
C ARG A 32 7.78 4.66 -10.36
N LYS A 33 8.34 3.48 -10.67
CA LYS A 33 8.14 2.94 -12.01
C LYS A 33 6.63 2.68 -12.15
N SER A 34 6.04 3.04 -13.29
CA SER A 34 4.62 2.80 -13.59
C SER A 34 4.19 1.34 -13.35
N ASP A 35 5.17 0.43 -13.39
CA ASP A 35 4.98 -1.01 -13.38
C ASP A 35 5.18 -1.61 -11.97
N GLU A 36 5.62 -0.80 -10.99
CA GLU A 36 5.93 -1.27 -9.65
C GLU A 36 4.74 -1.02 -8.72
N VAL A 37 3.76 -1.91 -8.81
CA VAL A 37 2.67 -1.98 -7.83
C VAL A 37 3.27 -2.48 -6.51
N LEU A 38 3.54 -1.55 -5.58
CA LEU A 38 4.18 -1.76 -4.27
C LEU A 38 3.50 -2.82 -3.37
N MET A 39 2.30 -3.28 -3.74
CA MET A 39 1.54 -4.28 -2.98
C MET A 39 1.41 -5.63 -3.69
N LEU A 40 2.07 -5.85 -4.84
CA LEU A 40 1.97 -7.12 -5.58
C LEU A 40 2.35 -8.31 -4.72
N ASP A 41 3.45 -8.21 -3.98
CA ASP A 41 3.95 -9.33 -3.19
C ASP A 41 3.04 -9.62 -1.99
N VAL A 42 2.56 -8.57 -1.32
CA VAL A 42 1.55 -8.70 -0.24
C VAL A 42 0.26 -9.31 -0.77
N PHE A 43 -0.17 -8.93 -1.97
CA PHE A 43 -1.37 -9.44 -2.58
C PHE A 43 -1.21 -10.89 -3.07
N ARG A 44 -0.03 -11.27 -3.59
CA ARG A 44 0.33 -12.67 -3.88
C ARG A 44 0.29 -13.52 -2.62
N GLU A 45 0.93 -13.08 -1.54
CA GLU A 45 0.92 -13.78 -0.25
C GLU A 45 -0.50 -13.95 0.30
N PHE A 46 -1.33 -12.90 0.17
CA PHE A 46 -2.73 -12.96 0.55
C PHE A 46 -3.50 -14.02 -0.24
N LEU A 47 -3.31 -14.09 -1.56
CA LEU A 47 -3.97 -15.08 -2.42
C LEU A 47 -3.53 -16.50 -2.09
N GLN A 48 -2.22 -16.73 -1.95
CA GLN A 48 -1.68 -18.04 -1.53
C GLN A 48 -2.26 -18.48 -0.19
N LYS A 49 -2.36 -17.58 0.80
CA LYS A 49 -2.91 -17.89 2.12
C LYS A 49 -4.41 -18.18 2.08
N SER A 50 -5.17 -17.34 1.37
CA SER A 50 -6.64 -17.41 1.34
C SER A 50 -7.16 -18.59 0.53
N TYR A 51 -6.46 -18.96 -0.54
CA TYR A 51 -6.86 -20.02 -1.46
C TYR A 51 -6.02 -21.29 -1.32
N ARG A 52 -5.22 -21.41 -0.26
CA ARG A 52 -4.37 -22.59 0.02
C ARG A 52 -5.15 -23.91 0.01
N LEU A 53 -6.34 -23.94 0.61
CA LEU A 53 -7.18 -25.14 0.69
C LEU A 53 -7.78 -25.53 -0.67
N GLN A 54 -7.83 -24.60 -1.61
CA GLN A 54 -8.34 -24.80 -2.97
C GLN A 54 -7.21 -25.18 -3.93
N GLY A 55 -5.96 -25.24 -3.45
CA GLY A 55 -4.81 -25.64 -4.25
C GLY A 55 -4.40 -24.63 -5.31
N ILE A 56 -4.63 -23.33 -5.07
CA ILE A 56 -4.22 -22.27 -6.00
C ILE A 56 -2.72 -22.37 -6.32
N THR A 57 -2.37 -22.23 -7.58
CA THR A 57 -0.99 -22.31 -8.08
C THR A 57 -0.40 -20.94 -8.34
N ASP A 58 0.93 -20.84 -8.28
CA ASP A 58 1.64 -19.59 -8.60
C ASP A 58 1.36 -19.12 -10.03
N SER A 59 1.15 -20.05 -10.97
CA SER A 59 0.78 -19.74 -12.35
C SER A 59 -0.57 -19.03 -12.46
N GLU A 60 -1.58 -19.46 -11.69
CA GLU A 60 -2.90 -18.82 -11.65
C GLU A 60 -2.83 -17.43 -11.02
N ILE A 61 -2.05 -17.29 -9.94
CA ILE A 61 -1.83 -16.00 -9.29
C ILE A 61 -1.11 -15.04 -10.25
N ASN A 62 -0.07 -15.50 -10.95
CA ASN A 62 0.68 -14.67 -11.90
C ASN A 62 -0.15 -14.26 -13.12
N ALA A 63 -1.10 -15.10 -13.55
CA ALA A 63 -2.02 -14.76 -14.65
C ALA A 63 -2.93 -13.56 -14.33
N LEU A 64 -3.19 -13.26 -13.05
CA LEU A 64 -3.97 -12.09 -12.63
C LEU A 64 -3.21 -10.76 -12.76
N PHE A 65 -1.88 -10.81 -12.87
CA PHE A 65 -1.01 -9.62 -12.93
C PHE A 65 -0.36 -9.40 -14.29
N ALA A 66 -0.48 -10.37 -15.20
CA ALA A 66 -0.01 -10.23 -16.57
C ALA A 66 -0.99 -9.34 -17.37
N SER A 67 -0.71 -8.03 -17.43
CA SER A 67 -1.38 -7.06 -18.30
C SER A 67 -0.36 -6.32 -19.15
#